data_AF-A0A640S1L0-F1
#
_entry.id   AF-A0A640S1L0-F1
#
_cell.length_a   1.000
_cell.length_b   1.000
_cell.length_c   1.000
_cell.angle_alpha   90.00
_cell.angle_beta   90.00
_cell.angle_gamma   90.00
#
_symmetry.space_group_name_H-M   'P 1'
#
loop_
_entity.id
_entity.type
_entity.pdbx_description
1 polymer ?
#
loop_
_entity_poly.entity_id
_entity_poly.type
_entity_poly.pdbx_seq_one_letter_code
_entity_poly.pdbx_strand_id
1 'polypeptide(L)'
;MEHAGSEPYSDSDKPVWPPVAVPGQPSVAPSVPSPEEPSTVIPDPAPVSEGEQVLTELREQIRRYVVLPSEEAFTAVTLWVAATHLQTAWQHAPRLAVVGPAKRCGKSRLLDVITESVHDPLITVNASAAAVFRSITDTPPTLLVDEADTLFGSVKVAEKNEEMRGLLNAGHQRNRPTLRVSGPNHEVAKFPTFAMAALAGIGDLPDTIMDRSIVIRMRRRRPGEKVAEFRTFRDTPALHALRDRFAAWLAPLHADAMELTPTMPVEDRAADTWQPLVSIADLAGGQWPDLARTACRVMAKHEAEHDQDSSSLGIRLLADIRRAFATEGNPPALRTGRLLDILNQDDETPWPEHTANGLTPRGLQILLKEYGISSATRRFHGNVQAKGFTRLQFADSWARYCPEPTPESTTGG
;
A
#
# COMPACT_ATOMS: atom_id res chain seq x y z
N MET A 1 -5.27 70.76 -61.59
CA MET A 1 -4.18 69.77 -61.60
C MET A 1 -4.66 68.59 -60.76
N GLU A 2 -5.42 67.67 -61.37
CA GLU A 2 -4.92 66.51 -62.17
C GLU A 2 -4.16 65.54 -61.26
N HIS A 3 -4.38 64.23 -61.19
CA HIS A 3 -5.22 63.23 -61.88
C HIS A 3 -5.32 62.02 -60.91
N ALA A 4 -6.47 61.34 -60.76
CA ALA A 4 -6.84 60.03 -61.36
C ALA A 4 -5.77 58.91 -61.14
N GLY A 5 -6.05 57.68 -60.72
CA GLY A 5 -7.26 56.87 -60.80
C GLY A 5 -6.96 55.55 -61.54
N SER A 6 -7.42 54.43 -60.97
CA SER A 6 -7.75 53.12 -61.58
C SER A 6 -6.66 52.13 -62.08
N GLU A 7 -6.94 50.86 -61.72
CA GLU A 7 -6.39 49.56 -62.12
C GLU A 7 -6.47 49.26 -63.63
N PRO A 8 -5.96 48.09 -64.05
CA PRO A 8 -6.68 47.29 -65.04
C PRO A 8 -6.94 45.85 -64.61
N TYR A 9 -8.00 45.32 -65.24
CA TYR A 9 -8.77 44.11 -64.98
C TYR A 9 -8.54 43.06 -66.10
N SER A 10 -8.79 41.78 -65.77
CA SER A 10 -9.28 40.64 -66.60
C SER A 10 -8.49 40.02 -67.78
N ASP A 11 -8.15 38.73 -67.60
CA ASP A 11 -8.82 37.51 -68.13
C ASP A 11 -8.62 36.98 -69.58
N SER A 12 -8.77 35.64 -69.69
CA SER A 12 -9.14 34.77 -70.82
C SER A 12 -8.12 33.81 -71.48
N ASP A 13 -8.12 32.55 -71.00
CA ASP A 13 -8.64 31.28 -71.60
C ASP A 13 -8.26 30.78 -73.04
N LYS A 14 -7.67 29.54 -73.06
CA LYS A 14 -7.67 28.42 -74.06
C LYS A 14 -6.73 28.42 -75.31
N PRO A 15 -6.61 27.28 -76.06
CA PRO A 15 -5.82 26.08 -75.74
C PRO A 15 -4.91 25.64 -76.92
N VAL A 16 -3.84 24.85 -76.71
CA VAL A 16 -3.06 24.31 -77.85
C VAL A 16 -2.64 22.84 -77.63
N TRP A 17 -3.16 21.96 -78.47
CA TRP A 17 -2.69 20.59 -78.77
C TRP A 17 -1.87 20.62 -80.09
N PRO A 18 -1.03 19.62 -80.39
CA PRO A 18 0.43 19.71 -80.42
C PRO A 18 1.02 19.89 -81.85
N PRO A 19 2.29 20.30 -82.00
CA PRO A 19 2.96 20.26 -83.30
C PRO A 19 3.48 18.85 -83.65
N VAL A 20 3.39 18.57 -84.94
CA VAL A 20 3.73 17.34 -85.67
C VAL A 20 5.24 17.01 -85.61
N ALA A 21 5.56 15.72 -85.51
CA ALA A 21 6.90 15.17 -85.39
C ALA A 21 7.76 15.34 -86.66
N VAL A 22 9.01 15.78 -86.49
CA VAL A 22 10.08 15.73 -87.52
C VAL A 22 10.94 14.48 -87.26
N PRO A 23 11.11 13.56 -88.22
CA PRO A 23 11.90 12.34 -88.00
C PRO A 23 13.42 12.61 -87.98
N GLY A 24 14.15 12.07 -87.00
CA GLY A 24 15.60 11.91 -87.11
C GLY A 24 16.49 12.27 -85.91
N GLN A 25 15.98 12.60 -84.73
CA GLN A 25 16.81 12.80 -83.54
C GLN A 25 16.43 11.87 -82.37
N PRO A 26 17.41 11.18 -81.74
CA PRO A 26 17.15 10.33 -80.58
C PRO A 26 16.79 11.19 -79.35
N SER A 27 15.61 10.90 -78.79
CA SER A 27 15.05 11.56 -77.60
C SER A 27 15.87 11.28 -76.34
N VAL A 28 16.47 12.32 -75.75
CA VAL A 28 16.93 12.29 -74.36
C VAL A 28 15.71 12.51 -73.47
N ALA A 29 15.31 11.48 -72.71
CA ALA A 29 14.20 11.61 -71.77
C ALA A 29 14.54 12.62 -70.66
N PRO A 30 13.66 13.60 -70.36
CA PRO A 30 13.85 14.45 -69.20
C PRO A 30 13.68 13.63 -67.91
N SER A 31 14.66 13.74 -67.02
CA SER A 31 14.64 13.17 -65.68
C SER A 31 13.44 13.72 -64.89
N VAL A 32 12.54 12.83 -64.47
CA VAL A 32 11.43 13.13 -63.57
C VAL A 32 12.02 13.61 -62.23
N PRO A 33 11.63 14.78 -61.69
CA PRO A 33 12.00 15.14 -60.33
C PRO A 33 11.31 14.15 -59.37
N SER A 34 12.09 13.50 -58.49
CA SER A 34 11.56 12.68 -57.40
C SER A 34 10.56 13.49 -56.58
N PRO A 35 9.44 12.90 -56.12
CA PRO A 35 8.56 13.58 -55.20
C PRO A 35 9.35 13.85 -53.91
N GLU A 36 9.42 15.12 -53.49
CA GLU A 36 9.84 15.45 -52.12
C GLU A 36 8.91 14.70 -51.17
N GLU A 37 9.50 13.79 -50.39
CA GLU A 37 8.78 13.11 -49.31
C GLU A 37 8.21 14.19 -48.38
N PRO A 38 6.92 14.12 -48.03
CA PRO A 38 6.36 15.07 -47.08
C PRO A 38 7.13 14.89 -45.77
N SER A 39 7.90 15.93 -45.41
CA SER A 39 8.47 16.13 -44.09
C SER A 39 7.37 15.84 -43.06
N THR A 40 7.44 14.68 -42.43
CA THR A 40 6.61 14.34 -41.28
C THR A 40 7.06 15.26 -40.16
N VAL A 41 6.38 16.40 -40.03
CA VAL A 41 6.41 17.20 -38.82
C VAL A 41 5.86 16.30 -37.72
N ILE A 42 6.76 15.65 -36.97
CA ILE A 42 6.42 14.98 -35.73
C ILE A 42 5.90 16.11 -34.83
N PRO A 43 4.60 16.12 -34.45
CA PRO A 43 4.11 17.15 -33.55
C PRO A 43 4.92 17.04 -32.25
N ASP A 44 5.40 18.19 -31.75
CA ASP A 44 6.09 18.24 -30.46
C ASP A 44 5.22 17.52 -29.41
N PRO A 45 5.84 16.69 -28.54
CA PRO A 45 5.09 15.99 -27.51
C PRO A 45 4.31 17.02 -26.69
N ALA A 46 3.02 16.74 -26.46
CA ALA A 46 2.16 17.60 -25.68
C ALA A 46 2.84 17.94 -24.33
N PRO A 47 2.71 19.19 -23.84
CA PRO A 47 3.36 19.59 -22.59
C PRO A 47 2.89 18.68 -21.46
N VAL A 48 3.85 18.15 -20.69
CA VAL A 48 3.62 17.30 -19.52
C VAL A 48 2.66 18.00 -18.55
N SER A 49 1.63 17.31 -18.07
CA SER A 49 0.64 17.90 -17.16
C SER A 49 1.27 18.32 -15.82
N GLU A 50 0.70 19.30 -15.12
CA GLU A 50 1.18 19.70 -13.79
C GLU A 50 1.18 18.51 -12.82
N GLY A 51 0.13 17.67 -12.88
CA GLY A 51 0.01 16.45 -12.10
C GLY A 51 1.16 15.47 -12.34
N GLU A 52 1.49 15.22 -13.60
CA GLU A 52 2.60 14.32 -13.95
C GLU A 52 3.95 14.87 -13.47
N GLN A 53 4.17 16.18 -13.58
CA GLN A 53 5.39 16.84 -13.10
C GLN A 53 5.53 16.73 -11.58
N VAL A 54 4.53 17.18 -10.82
CA VAL A 54 4.61 17.24 -9.35
C VAL A 54 4.71 15.84 -8.72
N LEU A 55 4.01 14.83 -9.27
CA LEU A 55 4.13 13.45 -8.81
C LEU A 55 5.53 12.89 -9.11
N THR A 56 6.09 13.18 -10.29
CA THR A 56 7.44 12.72 -10.67
C THR A 56 8.49 13.34 -9.76
N GLU A 57 8.40 14.64 -9.50
CA GLU A 57 9.31 15.34 -8.59
C GLU A 57 9.23 14.81 -7.16
N LEU A 58 8.02 14.57 -6.62
CA LEU A 58 7.85 13.97 -5.31
C LEU A 58 8.46 12.57 -5.25
N ARG A 59 8.23 11.73 -6.27
CA ARG A 59 8.80 10.38 -6.34
C ARG A 59 10.34 10.43 -6.28
N GLU A 60 10.96 11.35 -7.00
CA GLU A 60 12.41 11.53 -6.98
C GLU A 60 12.92 12.09 -5.65
N GLN A 61 12.18 13.00 -4.99
CA GLN A 61 12.54 13.45 -3.63
C GLN A 61 12.48 12.29 -2.62
N ILE A 62 11.47 11.42 -2.68
CA ILE A 62 11.38 10.24 -1.80
C ILE A 62 12.57 9.31 -2.09
N ARG A 63 12.85 9.00 -3.36
CA ARG A 63 13.98 8.14 -3.78
C ARG A 63 15.34 8.69 -3.32
N ARG A 64 15.49 10.02 -3.28
CA ARG A 64 16.71 10.67 -2.82
C ARG A 64 17.05 10.35 -1.37
N TYR A 65 16.06 10.17 -0.48
CA TYR A 65 16.27 10.01 0.97
C TYR A 65 15.93 8.62 1.52
N VAL A 66 15.12 7.84 0.78
CA VAL A 66 14.53 6.58 1.21
C VAL A 66 14.79 5.49 0.16
N VAL A 67 15.06 4.27 0.64
CA VAL A 67 15.06 3.08 -0.20
C VAL A 67 13.78 2.32 0.12
N LEU A 68 12.86 2.27 -0.85
CA LEU A 68 11.63 1.49 -0.75
C LEU A 68 11.85 0.08 -1.34
N PRO A 69 10.99 -0.91 -1.00
CA PRO A 69 11.19 -2.29 -1.42
C PRO A 69 11.07 -2.51 -2.94
N SER A 70 10.35 -1.64 -3.66
CA SER A 70 10.14 -1.73 -5.11
C SER A 70 9.70 -0.39 -5.72
N GLU A 71 9.60 -0.33 -7.05
CA GLU A 71 9.09 0.84 -7.80
C GLU A 71 7.58 1.05 -7.58
N GLU A 72 6.84 -0.04 -7.37
CA GLU A 72 5.42 -0.01 -7.00
C GLU A 72 5.25 0.68 -5.65
N ALA A 73 6.14 0.42 -4.68
CA ALA A 73 6.11 1.10 -3.39
C ALA A 73 6.40 2.60 -3.51
N PHE A 74 7.32 3.02 -4.39
CA PHE A 74 7.52 4.45 -4.70
C PHE A 74 6.25 5.07 -5.27
N THR A 75 5.62 4.41 -6.25
CA THR A 75 4.37 4.86 -6.85
C THR A 75 3.26 4.99 -5.79
N ALA A 76 3.09 3.97 -4.97
CA ALA A 76 2.05 3.92 -3.94
C ALA A 76 2.21 5.02 -2.90
N VAL A 77 3.43 5.25 -2.39
CA VAL A 77 3.70 6.33 -1.43
C VAL A 77 3.46 7.69 -2.07
N THR A 78 3.96 7.93 -3.28
CA THR A 78 3.78 9.21 -3.98
C THR A 78 2.29 9.52 -4.18
N LEU A 79 1.51 8.56 -4.66
CA LEU A 79 0.06 8.73 -4.87
C LEU A 79 -0.68 8.86 -3.55
N TRP A 80 -0.27 8.14 -2.50
CA TRP A 80 -0.88 8.26 -1.18
C TRP A 80 -0.68 9.67 -0.61
N VAL A 81 0.52 10.26 -0.75
CA VAL A 81 0.79 11.64 -0.35
C VAL A 81 -0.11 12.61 -1.10
N ALA A 82 -0.20 12.50 -2.43
CA ALA A 82 -1.07 13.36 -3.23
C ALA A 82 -2.56 13.20 -2.85
N ALA A 83 -3.01 11.97 -2.59
CA ALA A 83 -4.39 11.69 -2.15
C ALA A 83 -4.74 12.37 -0.82
N THR A 84 -3.76 12.68 0.05
CA THR A 84 -4.03 13.42 1.29
C THR A 84 -4.60 14.82 1.04
N HIS A 85 -4.25 15.46 -0.06
CA HIS A 85 -4.68 16.83 -0.43
C HIS A 85 -6.12 16.90 -0.93
N LEU A 86 -6.70 15.75 -1.30
CA LEU A 86 -8.11 15.61 -1.68
C LEU A 86 -8.87 14.70 -0.73
N GLN A 87 -8.42 14.60 0.52
CA GLN A 87 -9.03 13.70 1.51
C GLN A 87 -10.55 13.84 1.57
N THR A 88 -11.09 15.06 1.47
CA THR A 88 -12.53 15.37 1.55
C THR A 88 -13.33 14.92 0.31
N ALA A 89 -12.69 14.54 -0.79
CA ALA A 89 -13.36 13.99 -1.98
C ALA A 89 -13.61 12.46 -1.87
N TRP A 90 -12.82 11.74 -1.06
CA TRP A 90 -12.83 10.28 -1.06
C TRP A 90 -13.87 9.66 -0.13
N GLN A 91 -14.50 8.56 -0.52
CA GLN A 91 -15.33 7.78 0.41
C GLN A 91 -14.51 7.07 1.51
N HIS A 92 -13.26 6.71 1.16
CA HIS A 92 -12.33 5.99 2.03
C HIS A 92 -11.04 6.78 2.25
N ALA A 93 -10.54 6.77 3.48
CA ALA A 93 -9.26 7.34 3.88
C ALA A 93 -8.25 6.19 4.11
N PRO A 94 -7.45 5.84 3.08
CA PRO A 94 -6.56 4.70 3.17
C PRO A 94 -5.44 4.96 4.17
N ARG A 95 -5.12 3.93 4.95
CA ARG A 95 -3.97 3.96 5.86
C ARG A 95 -2.70 3.68 5.07
N LEU A 96 -1.56 4.17 5.54
CA LEU A 96 -0.25 3.79 5.03
C LEU A 96 0.49 3.05 6.15
N ALA A 97 0.65 1.73 6.01
CA ALA A 97 1.36 0.91 6.98
C ALA A 97 2.83 0.81 6.57
N VAL A 98 3.71 1.56 7.23
CA VAL A 98 5.15 1.54 7.00
C VAL A 98 5.78 0.57 8.00
N VAL A 99 5.76 -0.72 7.67
CA VAL A 99 6.17 -1.80 8.57
C VAL A 99 7.54 -2.35 8.19
N GLY A 100 8.19 -3.06 9.12
CA GLY A 100 9.43 -3.76 8.79
C GLY A 100 9.95 -4.59 9.96
N PRO A 101 10.77 -5.63 9.68
CA PRO A 101 11.07 -6.68 10.67
C PRO A 101 11.98 -6.20 11.80
N ALA A 102 12.65 -5.05 11.64
CA ALA A 102 13.63 -4.57 12.61
C ALA A 102 13.72 -3.04 12.65
N LYS A 103 14.44 -2.56 13.67
CA LYS A 103 14.94 -1.19 13.74
C LYS A 103 15.90 -0.90 12.58
N ARG A 104 16.01 0.39 12.22
CA ARG A 104 16.92 0.91 11.18
C ARG A 104 16.62 0.41 9.75
N CYS A 105 15.35 0.15 9.44
CA CYS A 105 14.90 -0.14 8.07
C CYS A 105 14.44 1.12 7.30
N GLY A 106 14.66 2.33 7.84
CA GLY A 106 14.30 3.58 7.17
C GLY A 106 12.84 4.03 7.35
N LYS A 107 12.05 3.39 8.22
CA LYS A 107 10.63 3.73 8.47
C LYS A 107 10.43 5.17 8.92
N SER A 108 11.07 5.59 10.02
CA SER A 108 10.99 6.97 10.50
C SER A 108 11.49 7.97 9.46
N ARG A 109 12.52 7.61 8.67
CA ARG A 109 12.99 8.47 7.57
C ARG A 109 11.93 8.65 6.47
N LEU A 110 11.15 7.61 6.17
CA LEU A 110 10.03 7.75 5.24
C LEU A 110 8.97 8.69 5.82
N LEU A 111 8.62 8.53 7.11
CA LEU A 111 7.70 9.44 7.80
C LEU A 111 8.21 10.88 7.80
N ASP A 112 9.50 11.13 8.08
CA ASP A 112 10.11 12.47 8.05
C ASP A 112 9.88 13.15 6.70
N VAL A 113 10.07 12.42 5.59
CA VAL A 113 9.94 12.98 4.24
C VAL A 113 8.48 13.23 3.87
N ILE A 114 7.58 12.26 4.13
CA ILE A 114 6.18 12.44 3.75
C ILE A 114 5.46 13.47 4.64
N THR A 115 5.87 13.62 5.90
CA THR A 115 5.38 14.67 6.81
C THR A 115 5.41 16.04 6.15
N GLU A 116 6.49 16.34 5.44
CA GLU A 116 6.70 17.67 4.84
C GLU A 116 5.97 17.84 3.49
N SER A 117 5.29 16.82 2.98
CA SER A 117 4.62 16.83 1.67
C SER A 117 3.11 16.54 1.71
N VAL A 118 2.59 15.99 2.81
CA VAL A 118 1.16 15.70 2.98
C VAL A 118 0.34 16.95 3.36
N HIS A 119 -0.97 16.84 3.21
CA HIS A 119 -1.94 17.83 3.66
C HIS A 119 -2.00 17.89 5.20
N ASP A 120 -1.87 19.10 5.76
CA ASP A 120 -2.03 19.43 7.19
C ASP A 120 -1.50 18.32 8.15
N PRO A 121 -0.17 18.12 8.22
CA PRO A 121 0.42 17.02 8.96
C PRO A 121 0.22 17.16 10.47
N LEU A 122 -0.37 16.14 11.09
CA LEU A 122 -0.43 15.98 12.55
C LEU A 122 0.44 14.78 12.98
N ILE A 123 1.68 15.07 13.35
CA ILE A 123 2.63 14.06 13.81
C ILE A 123 2.42 13.75 15.28
N THR A 124 2.47 12.48 15.63
CA THR A 124 2.46 12.02 17.02
C THR A 124 3.29 10.77 17.22
N VAL A 125 3.90 10.65 18.40
CA VAL A 125 4.63 9.44 18.85
C VAL A 125 3.84 8.72 19.95
N ASN A 126 3.02 9.45 20.73
CA ASN A 126 2.26 8.90 21.86
C ASN A 126 1.08 9.79 22.27
N ALA A 127 0.31 10.30 21.31
CA ALA A 127 -0.89 11.07 21.62
C ALA A 127 -1.98 10.15 22.18
N SER A 128 -2.70 10.63 23.19
CA SER A 128 -3.90 9.94 23.65
C SER A 128 -4.98 9.93 22.57
N ALA A 129 -5.83 8.91 22.55
CA ALA A 129 -6.97 8.86 21.63
C ALA A 129 -7.84 10.11 21.74
N ALA A 130 -8.04 10.63 22.96
CA ALA A 130 -8.77 11.87 23.22
C ALA A 130 -8.16 13.10 22.56
N ALA A 131 -6.83 13.22 22.53
CA ALA A 131 -6.17 14.32 21.83
C ALA A 131 -6.40 14.22 20.31
N VAL A 132 -6.22 13.02 19.74
CA VAL A 132 -6.41 12.81 18.30
C VAL A 132 -7.88 13.04 17.89
N PHE A 133 -8.86 12.56 18.66
CA PHE A 133 -10.29 12.81 18.40
C PHE A 133 -10.63 14.30 18.31
N ARG A 134 -9.93 15.15 19.07
CA ARG A 134 -10.17 16.60 19.10
C ARG A 134 -9.43 17.35 18.01
N SER A 135 -8.43 16.73 17.39
CA SER A 135 -7.67 17.32 16.27
C SER A 135 -8.31 17.04 14.91
N ILE A 136 -9.19 16.04 14.81
CA ILE A 136 -9.90 15.74 13.55
C ILE A 136 -11.09 16.70 13.42
N THR A 137 -11.20 17.35 12.26
CA THR A 137 -12.30 18.27 11.91
C THR A 137 -12.92 17.87 10.57
N ASP A 138 -13.85 18.68 10.04
CA ASP A 138 -14.42 18.47 8.70
C ASP A 138 -13.38 18.65 7.58
N THR A 139 -12.29 19.38 7.85
CA THR A 139 -11.06 19.39 7.06
C THR A 139 -10.02 18.57 7.84
N PRO A 140 -9.98 17.24 7.65
CA PRO A 140 -9.19 16.38 8.50
C PRO A 140 -7.68 16.54 8.23
N PRO A 141 -6.84 16.53 9.29
CA PRO A 141 -5.40 16.50 9.12
C PRO A 141 -4.95 15.14 8.60
N THR A 142 -3.71 15.05 8.11
CA THR A 142 -3.06 13.76 7.87
C THR A 142 -2.37 13.30 9.15
N LEU A 143 -2.81 12.18 9.72
CA LEU A 143 -2.22 11.65 10.95
C LEU A 143 -0.91 10.91 10.64
N LEU A 144 0.17 11.21 11.34
CA LEU A 144 1.44 10.49 11.21
C LEU A 144 1.85 9.93 12.57
N VAL A 145 1.84 8.59 12.69
CA VAL A 145 2.15 7.87 13.92
C VAL A 145 3.47 7.14 13.76
N ASP A 146 4.53 7.66 14.38
CA ASP A 146 5.80 6.94 14.48
C ASP A 146 5.79 6.02 15.72
N GLU A 147 6.64 5.00 15.70
CA GLU A 147 6.75 3.98 16.76
C GLU A 147 5.40 3.34 17.11
N ALA A 148 4.57 3.01 16.12
CA ALA A 148 3.28 2.35 16.30
C ALA A 148 3.38 1.00 17.04
N ASP A 149 4.57 0.38 17.12
CA ASP A 149 4.81 -0.78 17.98
C ASP A 149 4.72 -0.46 19.48
N THR A 150 4.83 0.81 19.89
CA THR A 150 4.53 1.26 21.26
C THR A 150 3.03 1.24 21.57
N LEU A 151 2.18 1.28 20.54
CA LEU A 151 0.72 1.22 20.64
C LEU A 151 0.18 -0.20 20.40
N PHE A 152 0.83 -0.98 19.53
CA PHE A 152 0.30 -2.25 19.05
C PHE A 152 1.30 -3.42 19.03
N GLY A 153 2.55 -3.24 19.46
CA GLY A 153 3.62 -4.24 19.32
C GLY A 153 3.48 -5.48 20.22
N SER A 154 2.52 -5.51 21.13
CA SER A 154 2.13 -6.74 21.85
C SER A 154 0.64 -6.73 22.13
N VAL A 155 0.03 -7.92 22.34
CA VAL A 155 -1.41 -8.00 22.58
C VAL A 155 -1.84 -7.21 23.82
N LYS A 156 -1.09 -7.28 24.90
CA LYS A 156 -1.39 -6.51 26.12
C LYS A 156 -1.36 -5.00 25.89
N VAL A 157 -0.49 -4.53 24.99
CA VAL A 157 -0.39 -3.11 24.66
C VAL A 157 -1.50 -2.70 23.69
N ALA A 158 -1.81 -3.55 22.71
CA ALA A 158 -2.93 -3.35 21.79
C ALA A 158 -4.28 -3.29 22.52
N GLU A 159 -4.52 -4.19 23.48
CA GLU A 159 -5.72 -4.22 24.34
C GLU A 159 -5.86 -2.93 25.19
N LYS A 160 -4.76 -2.27 25.53
CA LYS A 160 -4.79 -0.97 26.22
C LYS A 160 -5.04 0.20 25.28
N ASN A 161 -4.81 0.01 23.98
CA ASN A 161 -4.94 1.02 22.93
C ASN A 161 -6.12 0.74 22.00
N GLU A 162 -7.12 -0.01 22.47
CA GLU A 162 -8.35 -0.34 21.73
C GLU A 162 -9.07 0.90 21.20
N GLU A 163 -9.07 2.00 21.97
CA GLU A 163 -9.67 3.25 21.54
C GLU A 163 -8.96 3.85 20.32
N MET A 164 -7.62 3.80 20.31
CA MET A 164 -6.83 4.27 19.18
C MET A 164 -7.04 3.38 17.95
N ARG A 165 -7.07 2.06 18.15
CA ARG A 165 -7.40 1.10 17.08
C ARG A 165 -8.79 1.36 16.51
N GLY A 166 -9.77 1.57 17.38
CA GLY A 166 -11.15 1.90 17.02
C GLY A 166 -11.23 3.20 16.22
N LEU A 167 -10.52 4.25 16.64
CA LEU A 167 -10.40 5.51 15.90
C LEU A 167 -9.84 5.30 14.49
N LEU A 168 -8.70 4.61 14.36
CA LEU A 168 -8.05 4.37 13.08
C LEU A 168 -8.93 3.52 12.14
N ASN A 169 -9.63 2.52 12.68
CA ASN A 169 -10.53 1.67 11.90
C ASN A 169 -11.80 2.43 11.45
N ALA A 170 -12.41 3.21 12.35
CA ALA A 170 -13.60 3.99 12.05
C ALA A 170 -13.31 5.08 11.03
N GLY A 171 -12.16 5.74 11.17
CA GLY A 171 -11.75 6.84 10.31
C GLY A 171 -11.44 6.43 8.88
N HIS A 172 -11.37 5.13 8.56
CA HIS A 172 -11.13 4.68 7.20
C HIS A 172 -12.33 4.92 6.27
N GLN A 173 -13.55 4.96 6.80
CA GLN A 173 -14.75 5.21 5.99
C GLN A 173 -15.44 6.49 6.47
N ARG A 174 -15.93 7.30 5.52
CA ARG A 174 -16.72 8.50 5.86
C ARG A 174 -17.93 8.18 6.72
N ASN A 175 -18.39 9.20 7.45
CA ASN A 175 -19.65 9.21 8.21
C ASN A 175 -19.73 8.13 9.31
N ARG A 176 -18.59 7.74 9.90
CA ARG A 176 -18.52 6.86 11.08
C ARG A 176 -17.99 7.59 12.32
N PRO A 177 -18.73 8.57 12.88
CA PRO A 177 -18.28 9.31 14.05
C PRO A 177 -18.20 8.42 15.30
N THR A 178 -17.26 8.75 16.19
CA THR A 178 -17.21 8.14 17.52
C THR A 178 -18.07 8.94 18.48
N LEU A 179 -18.86 8.23 19.31
CA LEU A 179 -19.64 8.85 20.39
C LEU A 179 -18.84 8.79 21.69
N ARG A 180 -18.75 9.93 22.39
CA ARG A 180 -18.12 10.03 23.71
C ARG A 180 -18.99 10.88 24.64
N VAL A 181 -19.07 10.47 25.90
CA VAL A 181 -19.62 11.31 26.96
C VAL A 181 -18.57 12.37 27.31
N SER A 182 -18.96 13.65 27.34
CA SER A 182 -18.06 14.77 27.58
C SER A 182 -18.71 15.81 28.51
N GLY A 183 -17.86 16.55 29.23
CA GLY A 183 -18.25 17.66 30.09
C GLY A 183 -18.87 17.23 31.42
N PRO A 184 -19.08 18.20 32.34
CA PRO A 184 -19.63 17.95 33.67
C PRO A 184 -21.09 17.47 33.65
N ASN A 185 -21.82 17.71 32.55
CA ASN A 185 -23.22 17.32 32.36
C ASN A 185 -23.40 15.93 31.73
N HIS A 186 -22.30 15.22 31.42
CA HIS A 186 -22.32 13.91 30.78
C HIS A 186 -23.08 13.87 29.44
N GLU A 187 -22.89 14.89 28.60
CA GLU A 187 -23.53 14.98 27.30
C GLU A 187 -22.83 14.09 26.27
N VAL A 188 -23.60 13.46 25.39
CA VAL A 188 -23.05 12.63 24.30
C VAL A 188 -22.61 13.55 23.16
N ALA A 189 -21.31 13.64 22.94
CA ALA A 189 -20.69 14.37 21.84
C ALA A 189 -20.29 13.41 20.71
N LYS A 190 -20.47 13.87 19.46
CA LYS A 190 -20.01 13.19 18.24
C LYS A 190 -18.65 13.76 17.84
N PHE A 191 -17.66 12.90 17.69
CA PHE A 191 -16.33 13.27 17.19
C PHE A 191 -16.14 12.69 15.78
N PRO A 192 -15.75 13.50 14.78
CA PRO A 192 -15.36 12.99 13.48
C PRO A 192 -14.09 12.14 13.63
N THR A 193 -13.99 11.12 12.78
CA THR A 193 -12.88 10.14 12.80
C THR A 193 -12.18 10.05 11.46
N PHE A 194 -12.82 10.52 10.39
CA PHE A 194 -12.36 10.38 9.02
C PHE A 194 -11.08 11.18 8.81
N ALA A 195 -9.96 10.49 8.59
CA ALA A 195 -8.65 11.07 8.34
C ALA A 195 -7.72 10.00 7.75
N MET A 196 -6.92 10.32 6.74
CA MET A 196 -5.84 9.42 6.31
C MET A 196 -4.76 9.39 7.40
N ALA A 197 -4.11 8.22 7.54
CA ALA A 197 -3.07 8.05 8.54
C ALA A 197 -1.92 7.18 8.03
N ALA A 198 -0.69 7.63 8.29
CA ALA A 198 0.51 6.82 8.14
C ALA A 198 0.95 6.28 9.51
N LEU A 199 1.23 4.98 9.59
CA LEU A 199 1.67 4.31 10.81
C LEU A 199 2.98 3.58 10.55
N ALA A 200 4.04 3.94 11.27
CA ALA A 200 5.33 3.27 11.19
C ALA A 200 5.58 2.38 12.39
N GLY A 201 5.85 1.10 12.18
CA GLY A 201 6.00 0.13 13.27
C GLY A 201 6.97 -1.02 12.98
N ILE A 202 7.39 -1.72 14.03
CA ILE A 202 8.10 -3.00 13.91
C ILE A 202 7.09 -4.14 13.83
N GLY A 203 7.25 -5.00 12.82
CA GLY A 203 6.29 -6.06 12.54
C GLY A 203 4.97 -5.53 11.98
N ASP A 204 3.99 -6.41 11.86
CA ASP A 204 2.66 -6.05 11.36
C ASP A 204 1.88 -5.26 12.41
N LEU A 205 1.02 -4.36 11.92
CA LEU A 205 0.00 -3.69 12.73
C LEU A 205 -1.17 -4.65 12.95
N PRO A 206 -2.13 -4.36 13.84
CA PRO A 206 -3.34 -5.17 13.98
C PRO A 206 -4.02 -5.39 12.62
N ASP A 207 -4.46 -6.62 12.33
CA ASP A 207 -5.01 -7.02 11.01
C ASP A 207 -6.11 -6.08 10.52
N THR A 208 -6.97 -5.60 11.42
CA THR A 208 -8.01 -4.64 11.08
C THR A 208 -7.47 -3.32 10.50
N ILE A 209 -6.28 -2.90 10.90
CA ILE A 209 -5.59 -1.73 10.31
C ILE A 209 -4.90 -2.14 9.01
N MET A 210 -4.23 -3.30 8.99
CA MET A 210 -3.54 -3.81 7.78
C MET A 210 -4.48 -3.96 6.59
N ASP A 211 -5.68 -4.52 6.81
CA ASP A 211 -6.76 -4.66 5.83
C ASP A 211 -7.22 -3.33 5.20
N ARG A 212 -6.95 -2.20 5.85
CA ARG A 212 -7.34 -0.84 5.45
C ARG A 212 -6.13 -0.03 4.97
N SER A 213 -4.99 -0.68 4.80
CA SER A 213 -3.70 -0.05 4.56
C SER A 213 -3.14 -0.38 3.18
N ILE A 214 -2.46 0.62 2.61
CA ILE A 214 -1.40 0.41 1.65
C ILE A 214 -0.15 0.01 2.45
N VAL A 215 0.32 -1.23 2.30
CA VAL A 215 1.41 -1.78 3.11
C VAL A 215 2.76 -1.57 2.42
N ILE A 216 3.68 -0.90 3.11
CA ILE A 216 5.07 -0.69 2.68
C ILE A 216 5.98 -1.51 3.60
N ARG A 217 6.36 -2.71 3.16
CA ARG A 217 7.25 -3.61 3.90
C ARG A 217 8.72 -3.19 3.73
N MET A 218 9.17 -2.30 4.62
CA MET A 218 10.52 -1.77 4.65
C MET A 218 11.55 -2.83 5.01
N ARG A 219 12.70 -2.80 4.34
CA ARG A 219 13.85 -3.69 4.59
C ARG A 219 15.11 -2.89 4.91
N ARG A 220 16.08 -3.53 5.55
CA ARG A 220 17.41 -2.93 5.71
C ARG A 220 18.04 -2.73 4.34
N ARG A 221 18.72 -1.60 4.19
CA ARG A 221 19.48 -1.29 2.98
C ARG A 221 20.56 -2.33 2.75
N ARG A 222 20.74 -2.73 1.50
CA ARG A 222 21.86 -3.58 1.08
C ARG A 222 23.16 -2.77 1.04
N PRO A 223 24.32 -3.40 1.25
CA PRO A 223 25.60 -2.78 0.95
C PRO A 223 25.62 -2.34 -0.52
N GLY A 224 25.62 -1.03 -0.78
CA GLY A 224 25.56 -0.44 -2.12
C GLY A 224 24.37 0.49 -2.36
N GLU A 225 23.26 0.30 -1.65
CA GLU A 225 22.13 1.22 -1.69
C GLU A 225 22.45 2.48 -0.90
N LYS A 226 22.78 3.55 -1.63
CA LYS A 226 23.10 4.87 -1.06
C LYS A 226 21.91 5.81 -1.25
N VAL A 227 21.68 6.64 -0.25
CA VAL A 227 20.73 7.76 -0.30
C VAL A 227 21.42 9.00 0.25
N ALA A 228 20.86 10.16 -0.07
CA ALA A 228 21.25 11.39 0.58
C ALA A 228 20.83 11.40 2.06
N GLU A 229 21.60 12.09 2.88
CA GLU A 229 21.19 12.40 4.23
C GLU A 229 20.15 13.51 4.23
N PHE A 230 18.98 13.27 4.84
CA PHE A 230 17.94 14.28 5.03
C PHE A 230 18.31 15.20 6.19
N ARG A 231 18.19 16.50 5.94
CA ARG A 231 18.45 17.59 6.88
C ARG A 231 17.28 18.57 6.81
N THR A 232 16.49 18.63 7.88
CA THR A 232 15.26 19.43 7.98
C THR A 232 15.44 20.84 7.41
N PHE A 233 16.41 21.61 7.91
CA PHE A 233 16.62 23.00 7.45
C PHE A 233 16.92 23.12 5.94
N ARG A 234 17.63 22.16 5.36
CA ARG A 234 18.04 22.21 3.94
C ARG A 234 16.97 21.68 3.01
N ASP A 235 16.32 20.59 3.41
CA ASP A 235 15.54 19.76 2.49
C ASP A 235 14.02 19.99 2.62
N THR A 236 13.54 20.42 3.80
CA THR A 236 12.11 20.70 4.04
C THR A 236 11.53 21.76 3.10
N PRO A 237 12.21 22.89 2.77
CA PRO A 237 11.64 23.89 1.87
C PRO A 237 11.23 23.35 0.49
N ALA A 238 11.98 22.40 -0.07
CA ALA A 238 11.65 21.79 -1.35
C ALA A 238 10.41 20.88 -1.25
N LEU A 239 10.23 20.19 -0.12
CA LEU A 239 9.05 19.36 0.13
C LEU A 239 7.80 20.21 0.39
N HIS A 240 7.94 21.34 1.10
CA HIS A 240 6.86 22.32 1.26
C HIS A 240 6.42 22.91 -0.08
N ALA A 241 7.36 23.24 -0.97
CA ALA A 241 7.01 23.71 -2.31
C ALA A 241 6.18 22.66 -3.09
N LEU A 242 6.52 21.37 -2.97
CA LEU A 242 5.72 20.29 -3.56
C LEU A 242 4.34 20.17 -2.90
N ARG A 243 4.27 20.27 -1.57
CA ARG A 243 3.00 20.28 -0.82
C ARG A 243 2.06 21.37 -1.33
N ASP A 244 2.58 22.58 -1.49
CA ASP A 244 1.79 23.74 -1.91
C ASP A 244 1.36 23.60 -3.38
N ARG A 245 2.21 23.00 -4.23
CA ARG A 245 1.84 22.64 -5.62
C ARG A 245 0.75 21.58 -5.68
N PHE A 246 0.81 20.53 -4.85
CA PHE A 246 -0.28 19.54 -4.77
C PHE A 246 -1.60 20.20 -4.37
N ALA A 247 -1.58 21.05 -3.35
CA ALA A 247 -2.78 21.77 -2.92
C ALA A 247 -3.34 22.65 -4.03
N ALA A 248 -2.48 23.40 -4.74
CA ALA A 248 -2.90 24.28 -5.84
C ALA A 248 -3.43 23.50 -7.06
N TRP A 249 -2.78 22.41 -7.43
CA TRP A 249 -3.19 21.57 -8.57
C TRP A 249 -4.50 20.83 -8.31
N LEU A 250 -4.65 20.26 -7.11
CA LEU A 250 -5.77 19.37 -6.81
C LEU A 250 -7.03 20.10 -6.32
N ALA A 251 -6.90 21.27 -5.69
CA ALA A 251 -8.04 22.06 -5.23
C ALA A 251 -9.15 22.27 -6.28
N PRO A 252 -8.86 22.68 -7.55
CA PRO A 252 -9.90 22.85 -8.56
C PRO A 252 -10.52 21.53 -9.05
N LEU A 253 -9.87 20.39 -8.81
CA LEU A 253 -10.32 19.06 -9.26
C LEU A 253 -11.19 18.33 -8.23
N HIS A 254 -11.52 18.97 -7.10
CA HIS A 254 -12.23 18.33 -6.00
C HIS A 254 -13.59 17.76 -6.41
N ALA A 255 -14.40 18.52 -7.17
CA ALA A 255 -15.70 18.08 -7.63
C ALA A 255 -15.59 16.89 -8.60
N ASP A 256 -14.70 16.98 -9.58
CA ASP A 256 -14.44 15.90 -10.53
C ASP A 256 -13.97 14.62 -9.81
N ALA A 257 -13.12 14.78 -8.79
CA ALA A 257 -12.61 13.69 -7.98
C ALA A 257 -13.70 12.97 -7.16
N MET A 258 -14.76 13.68 -6.74
CA MET A 258 -15.91 13.08 -6.03
C MET A 258 -16.76 12.18 -6.93
N GLU A 259 -16.82 12.48 -8.22
CA GLU A 259 -17.61 11.72 -9.20
C GLU A 259 -16.80 10.60 -9.88
N LEU A 260 -15.47 10.62 -9.74
CA LEU A 260 -14.59 9.69 -10.42
C LEU A 260 -14.77 8.26 -9.91
N THR A 261 -15.07 7.35 -10.84
CA THR A 261 -15.18 5.90 -10.59
C THR A 261 -14.11 5.17 -11.40
N PRO A 262 -12.85 5.13 -10.94
CA PRO A 262 -11.76 4.53 -11.70
C PRO A 262 -11.95 3.02 -11.83
N THR A 263 -11.50 2.46 -12.95
CA THR A 263 -11.44 1.00 -13.11
C THR A 263 -10.34 0.42 -12.22
N MET A 264 -10.72 -0.46 -11.29
CA MET A 264 -9.83 -1.08 -10.31
C MET A 264 -9.37 -2.48 -10.75
N PRO A 265 -8.10 -2.85 -10.52
CA PRO A 265 -7.57 -4.18 -10.86
C PRO A 265 -7.78 -5.22 -9.74
N VAL A 266 -8.45 -4.83 -8.65
CA VAL A 266 -8.73 -5.63 -7.45
C VAL A 266 -10.16 -5.35 -7.00
N GLU A 267 -10.68 -6.18 -6.08
CA GLU A 267 -12.06 -6.11 -5.59
C GLU A 267 -12.13 -5.81 -4.09
N ASP A 268 -13.36 -5.63 -3.59
CA ASP A 268 -13.68 -5.43 -2.18
C ASP A 268 -12.83 -4.34 -1.48
N ARG A 269 -12.35 -4.64 -0.27
CA ARG A 269 -11.63 -3.70 0.58
C ARG A 269 -10.30 -3.23 -0.02
N ALA A 270 -9.67 -4.07 -0.84
CA ALA A 270 -8.47 -3.67 -1.57
C ALA A 270 -8.82 -2.58 -2.59
N ALA A 271 -9.95 -2.70 -3.29
CA ALA A 271 -10.43 -1.66 -4.20
C ALA A 271 -10.75 -0.36 -3.43
N ASP A 272 -11.48 -0.44 -2.32
CA ASP A 272 -11.80 0.71 -1.47
C ASP A 272 -10.54 1.47 -0.99
N THR A 273 -9.49 0.72 -0.64
CA THR A 273 -8.23 1.28 -0.12
C THR A 273 -7.38 1.91 -1.24
N TRP A 274 -7.34 1.30 -2.42
CA TRP A 274 -6.52 1.78 -3.54
C TRP A 274 -7.21 2.83 -4.41
N GLN A 275 -8.55 2.92 -4.37
CA GLN A 275 -9.31 3.84 -5.23
C GLN A 275 -8.81 5.29 -5.16
N PRO A 276 -8.55 5.91 -3.99
CA PRO A 276 -8.04 7.29 -3.96
C PRO A 276 -6.70 7.48 -4.68
N LEU A 277 -5.83 6.48 -4.64
CA LEU A 277 -4.52 6.53 -5.30
C LEU A 277 -4.68 6.42 -6.83
N VAL A 278 -5.54 5.50 -7.30
CA VAL A 278 -5.84 5.35 -8.73
C VAL A 278 -6.56 6.58 -9.28
N SER A 279 -7.48 7.17 -8.49
CA SER A 279 -8.16 8.42 -8.85
C SER A 279 -7.17 9.57 -9.08
N ILE A 280 -6.21 9.78 -8.16
CA ILE A 280 -5.15 10.79 -8.34
C ILE A 280 -4.33 10.53 -9.61
N ALA A 281 -4.01 9.26 -9.87
CA ALA A 281 -3.24 8.89 -11.05
C ALA A 281 -3.98 9.17 -12.36
N ASP A 282 -5.29 8.87 -12.40
CA ASP A 282 -6.16 9.17 -13.53
C ASP A 282 -6.29 10.69 -13.76
N LEU A 283 -6.39 11.50 -12.69
CA LEU A 283 -6.40 12.97 -12.77
C LEU A 283 -5.06 13.55 -13.25
N ALA A 284 -3.94 12.90 -12.92
CA ALA A 284 -2.62 13.34 -13.39
C ALA A 284 -2.39 13.03 -14.88
N GLY A 285 -2.88 11.88 -15.35
CA GLY A 285 -2.61 11.39 -16.70
C GLY A 285 -1.14 10.98 -16.89
N GLY A 286 -0.69 10.98 -18.14
CA GLY A 286 0.64 10.49 -18.51
C GLY A 286 0.81 9.01 -18.17
N GLN A 287 1.95 8.63 -17.59
CA GLN A 287 2.23 7.25 -17.18
C GLN A 287 1.58 6.82 -15.85
N TRP A 288 1.06 7.76 -15.07
CA TRP A 288 0.59 7.49 -13.70
C TRP A 288 -0.58 6.51 -13.62
N PRO A 289 -1.61 6.55 -14.48
CA PRO A 289 -2.72 5.59 -14.48
C PRO A 289 -2.26 4.13 -14.54
N ASP A 290 -1.27 3.83 -15.38
CA ASP A 290 -0.72 2.49 -15.57
C ASP A 290 0.17 2.06 -14.39
N LEU A 291 0.99 2.99 -13.90
CA LEU A 291 1.84 2.75 -12.72
C LEU A 291 0.98 2.47 -11.48
N ALA A 292 -0.10 3.23 -11.27
CA ALA A 292 -1.00 3.07 -10.13
C ALA A 292 -1.70 1.71 -10.14
N ARG A 293 -2.25 1.30 -11.28
CA ARG A 293 -2.91 -0.01 -11.43
C ARG A 293 -1.92 -1.17 -11.30
N THR A 294 -0.71 -1.00 -11.83
CA THR A 294 0.37 -1.98 -11.67
C THR A 294 0.76 -2.12 -10.20
N ALA A 295 0.99 -1.01 -9.50
CA ALA A 295 1.31 -1.01 -8.07
C ALA A 295 0.19 -1.64 -7.24
N CYS A 296 -1.06 -1.25 -7.49
CA CYS A 296 -2.24 -1.81 -6.85
C CYS A 296 -2.28 -3.33 -6.97
N ARG A 297 -2.22 -3.86 -8.20
CA ARG A 297 -2.28 -5.30 -8.47
C ARG A 297 -1.12 -6.06 -7.82
N VAL A 298 0.11 -5.58 -7.99
CA VAL A 298 1.31 -6.27 -7.49
C VAL A 298 1.36 -6.28 -5.97
N MET A 299 1.11 -5.12 -5.34
CA MET A 299 1.19 -5.01 -3.89
C MET A 299 0.01 -5.69 -3.19
N ALA A 300 -1.22 -5.56 -3.70
CA ALA A 300 -2.37 -6.28 -3.15
C ALA A 300 -2.19 -7.80 -3.26
N LYS A 301 -1.66 -8.29 -4.39
CA LYS A 301 -1.33 -9.71 -4.56
C LYS A 301 -0.27 -10.17 -3.54
N HIS A 302 0.79 -9.39 -3.37
CA HIS A 302 1.85 -9.71 -2.40
C HIS A 302 1.31 -9.81 -0.96
N GLU A 303 0.42 -8.90 -0.55
CA GLU A 303 -0.19 -8.96 0.79
C GLU A 303 -1.14 -10.16 0.92
N ALA A 304 -1.94 -10.47 -0.10
CA ALA A 304 -2.81 -11.65 -0.09
C ALA A 304 -2.00 -12.97 0.00
N GLU A 305 -0.86 -13.06 -0.70
CA GLU A 305 0.06 -14.20 -0.61
C GLU A 305 0.70 -14.28 0.79
N HIS A 306 1.12 -13.15 1.36
CA HIS A 306 1.71 -13.10 2.70
C HIS A 306 0.73 -13.54 3.80
N ASP A 307 -0.54 -13.17 3.70
CA ASP A 307 -1.59 -13.60 4.65
C ASP A 307 -1.92 -15.09 4.49
N GLN A 308 -1.85 -15.62 3.27
CA GLN A 308 -1.99 -17.07 3.03
C GLN A 308 -0.79 -17.85 3.57
N ASP A 309 0.43 -17.34 3.43
CA ASP A 309 1.64 -17.97 3.94
C ASP A 309 1.68 -18.01 5.47
N SER A 310 1.29 -16.92 6.14
CA SER A 310 1.19 -16.88 7.60
C SER A 310 0.11 -17.85 8.12
N SER A 311 -1.07 -17.83 7.49
CA SER A 311 -2.17 -18.74 7.81
C SER A 311 -1.81 -20.20 7.55
N SER A 312 -1.16 -20.50 6.42
CA SER A 312 -0.76 -21.86 6.06
C SER A 312 0.34 -22.41 6.97
N LEU A 313 1.29 -21.58 7.43
CA LEU A 313 2.29 -21.97 8.43
C LEU A 313 1.64 -22.30 9.78
N GLY A 314 0.66 -21.50 10.22
CA GLY A 314 -0.13 -21.77 11.43
C GLY A 314 -0.94 -23.07 11.32
N ILE A 315 -1.58 -23.30 10.17
CA ILE A 315 -2.35 -24.54 9.90
C ILE A 315 -1.41 -25.75 9.86
N ARG A 316 -0.24 -25.64 9.21
CA ARG A 316 0.78 -26.69 9.21
C ARG A 316 1.26 -26.97 10.63
N LEU A 317 1.49 -25.94 11.45
CA LEU A 317 1.84 -26.10 12.86
C LEU A 317 0.77 -26.87 13.63
N LEU A 318 -0.52 -26.54 13.44
CA LEU A 318 -1.61 -27.26 14.10
C LEU A 318 -1.62 -28.74 13.70
N ALA A 319 -1.43 -29.05 12.41
CA ALA A 319 -1.36 -30.41 11.92
C ALA A 319 -0.16 -31.17 12.51
N ASP A 320 1.00 -30.52 12.59
CA ASP A 320 2.24 -31.11 13.13
C ASP A 320 2.17 -31.33 14.64
N ILE A 321 1.52 -30.42 15.37
CA ILE A 321 1.21 -30.63 16.80
C ILE A 321 0.25 -31.81 16.96
N ARG A 322 -0.74 -31.99 16.07
CA ARG A 322 -1.62 -33.18 16.10
C ARG A 322 -0.81 -34.46 15.95
N ARG A 323 0.12 -34.49 14.99
CA ARG A 323 1.04 -35.61 14.77
C ARG A 323 1.91 -35.85 16.01
N ALA A 324 2.46 -34.79 16.62
CA ALA A 324 3.26 -34.91 17.84
C ALA A 324 2.48 -35.48 19.04
N PHE A 325 1.21 -35.08 19.23
CA PHE A 325 0.33 -35.70 20.24
C PHE A 325 0.08 -37.17 19.93
N ALA A 326 -0.13 -37.55 18.67
CA ALA A 326 -0.33 -38.93 18.27
C ALA A 326 0.91 -39.80 18.52
N THR A 327 2.11 -39.30 18.22
CA THR A 327 3.39 -39.98 18.49
C THR A 327 3.59 -40.30 19.97
N GLU A 328 3.09 -39.44 20.87
CA GLU A 328 3.15 -39.63 22.32
C GLU A 328 1.97 -40.45 22.88
N GLY A 329 1.16 -41.08 22.02
CA GLY A 329 0.02 -41.91 22.43
C GLY A 329 -1.22 -41.11 22.83
N ASN A 330 -1.39 -39.90 22.28
CA ASN A 330 -2.51 -38.98 22.53
C ASN A 330 -2.76 -38.66 24.01
N PRO A 331 -1.74 -38.21 24.77
CA PRO A 331 -1.91 -37.89 26.18
C PRO A 331 -2.88 -36.70 26.36
N PRO A 332 -3.57 -36.58 27.52
CA PRO A 332 -4.47 -35.46 27.78
C PRO A 332 -3.74 -34.11 27.83
N ALA A 333 -2.43 -34.11 28.11
CA ALA A 333 -1.58 -32.94 28.05
C ALA A 333 -0.14 -33.32 27.67
N LEU A 334 0.53 -32.42 26.97
CA LEU A 334 1.94 -32.56 26.56
C LEU A 334 2.76 -31.36 27.05
N ARG A 335 3.98 -31.62 27.55
CA ARG A 335 4.90 -30.56 28.00
C ARG A 335 5.40 -29.75 26.81
N THR A 336 5.53 -28.44 26.97
CA THR A 336 6.04 -27.55 25.91
C THR A 336 7.43 -27.97 25.44
N GLY A 337 8.33 -28.34 26.36
CA GLY A 337 9.65 -28.86 26.00
C GLY A 337 9.57 -30.08 25.10
N ARG A 338 8.82 -31.11 25.51
CA ARG A 338 8.67 -32.35 24.73
C ARG A 338 8.02 -32.10 23.37
N LEU A 339 7.02 -31.22 23.30
CA LEU A 339 6.39 -30.85 22.03
C LEU A 339 7.40 -30.19 21.08
N LEU A 340 8.23 -29.27 21.58
CA LEU A 340 9.28 -28.63 20.78
C LEU A 340 10.36 -29.63 20.36
N ASP A 341 10.73 -30.57 21.22
CA ASP A 341 11.70 -31.62 20.89
C ASP A 341 11.19 -32.43 19.68
N ILE A 342 9.91 -32.82 19.68
CA ILE A 342 9.31 -33.58 18.58
C ILE A 342 9.25 -32.73 17.30
N LEU A 343 8.77 -31.50 17.39
CA LEU A 343 8.65 -30.61 16.22
C LEU A 343 10.02 -30.31 15.59
N ASN A 344 11.06 -30.08 16.41
CA ASN A 344 12.41 -29.79 15.92
C ASN A 344 13.23 -31.03 15.53
N GLN A 345 12.72 -32.24 15.73
CA GLN A 345 13.37 -33.49 15.29
C GLN A 345 12.85 -33.98 13.93
N ASP A 346 11.78 -33.38 13.41
CA ASP A 346 11.20 -33.73 12.12
C ASP A 346 11.84 -32.88 11.00
N ASP A 347 12.91 -33.40 10.40
CA ASP A 347 13.66 -32.73 9.31
C ASP A 347 12.82 -32.49 8.04
N GLU A 348 11.65 -33.14 7.92
CA GLU A 348 10.70 -32.93 6.83
C GLU A 348 9.76 -31.73 7.07
N THR A 349 9.90 -31.06 8.22
CA THR A 349 9.10 -29.90 8.62
C THR A 349 9.95 -28.63 8.69
N PRO A 350 9.34 -27.43 8.63
CA PRO A 350 10.11 -26.18 8.68
C PRO A 350 10.61 -25.83 10.09
N TRP A 351 10.25 -26.61 11.13
CA TRP A 351 10.51 -26.26 12.53
C TRP A 351 11.99 -26.29 12.94
N PRO A 352 12.81 -27.27 12.51
CA PRO A 352 14.24 -27.29 12.83
C PRO A 352 14.98 -26.05 12.33
N GLU A 353 14.52 -25.45 11.22
CA GLU A 353 15.10 -24.25 10.60
C GLU A 353 14.33 -22.96 10.90
N HIS A 354 13.24 -23.03 11.66
CA HIS A 354 12.35 -21.89 11.91
C HIS A 354 13.07 -20.70 12.58
N THR A 355 14.11 -20.96 13.37
CA THR A 355 15.09 -19.96 13.80
C THR A 355 16.48 -20.57 13.74
N ALA A 356 17.52 -19.78 14.04
CA ALA A 356 18.89 -20.30 14.20
C ALA A 356 19.01 -21.44 15.25
N ASN A 357 18.01 -21.59 16.15
CA ASN A 357 17.92 -22.65 17.15
C ASN A 357 16.63 -23.49 17.02
N GLY A 358 16.03 -23.55 15.81
CA GLY A 358 14.73 -24.21 15.57
C GLY A 358 13.53 -23.47 16.15
N LEU A 359 12.37 -24.14 16.22
CA LEU A 359 11.17 -23.60 16.83
C LEU A 359 11.37 -23.44 18.35
N THR A 360 11.21 -22.22 18.83
CA THR A 360 11.42 -21.88 20.25
C THR A 360 10.09 -21.82 21.01
N PRO A 361 10.07 -21.87 22.37
CA PRO A 361 8.84 -21.69 23.13
C PRO A 361 8.12 -20.37 22.83
N ARG A 362 8.87 -19.31 22.54
CA ARG A 362 8.32 -18.02 22.15
C ARG A 362 7.73 -18.06 20.75
N GLY A 363 8.44 -18.65 19.78
CA GLY A 363 7.96 -18.81 18.41
C GLY A 363 6.67 -19.63 18.34
N LEU A 364 6.65 -20.79 19.02
CA LEU A 364 5.46 -21.63 19.18
C LEU A 364 4.27 -20.83 19.74
N GLN A 365 4.52 -19.95 20.71
CA GLN A 365 3.45 -19.18 21.33
C GLN A 365 2.96 -17.99 20.51
N ILE A 366 3.76 -17.49 19.57
CA ILE A 366 3.34 -16.49 18.60
C ILE A 366 2.40 -17.14 17.58
N LEU A 367 2.81 -18.28 17.00
CA LEU A 367 2.04 -18.98 15.98
C LEU A 367 0.71 -19.54 16.49
N LEU A 368 0.67 -20.03 17.75
CA LEU A 368 -0.57 -20.59 18.33
C LEU A 368 -1.59 -19.54 18.81
N LYS A 369 -1.17 -18.28 18.86
CA LYS A 369 -1.96 -17.20 19.43
C LYS A 369 -3.20 -16.87 18.60
N GLU A 370 -3.09 -16.97 17.28
CA GLU A 370 -4.19 -16.73 16.34
C GLU A 370 -5.35 -17.72 16.54
N TYR A 371 -5.05 -18.91 17.07
CA TYR A 371 -6.04 -19.93 17.41
C TYR A 371 -6.56 -19.82 18.86
N GLY A 372 -6.16 -18.78 19.60
CA GLY A 372 -6.48 -18.64 21.02
C GLY A 372 -5.82 -19.69 21.92
N ILE A 373 -4.77 -20.37 21.45
CA ILE A 373 -4.10 -21.45 22.18
C ILE A 373 -2.87 -20.90 22.90
N SER A 374 -2.75 -21.22 24.19
CA SER A 374 -1.60 -20.83 24.99
C SER A 374 -1.17 -21.90 25.99
N SER A 375 0.13 -21.95 26.28
CA SER A 375 0.69 -22.86 27.29
C SER A 375 0.39 -22.36 28.70
N ALA A 376 -0.02 -23.26 29.60
CA ALA A 376 -0.20 -22.97 31.01
C ALA A 376 0.78 -23.80 31.85
N THR A 377 1.06 -23.35 33.09
CA THR A 377 1.80 -24.18 34.06
C THR A 377 0.86 -25.27 34.56
N ARG A 378 1.26 -26.53 34.43
CA ARG A 378 0.43 -27.70 34.74
C ARG A 378 1.26 -28.74 35.51
N ARG A 379 0.58 -29.57 36.30
CA ARG A 379 1.18 -30.74 36.95
C ARG A 379 1.11 -31.93 36.00
N PHE A 380 2.26 -32.54 35.74
CA PHE A 380 2.40 -33.77 34.98
C PHE A 380 2.67 -34.95 35.92
N HIS A 381 2.63 -36.18 35.38
CA HIS A 381 2.98 -37.39 36.12
C HIS A 381 4.37 -37.25 36.81
N GLY A 382 4.48 -37.79 38.03
CA GLY A 382 5.67 -37.61 38.88
C GLY A 382 5.74 -36.27 39.63
N ASN A 383 4.62 -35.56 39.78
CA ASN A 383 4.52 -34.29 40.52
C ASN A 383 5.36 -33.12 39.94
N VAL A 384 5.75 -33.22 38.67
CA VAL A 384 6.53 -32.19 37.98
C VAL A 384 5.61 -31.07 37.49
N GLN A 385 5.92 -29.83 37.88
CA GLN A 385 5.26 -28.64 37.34
C GLN A 385 6.04 -28.10 36.14
N ALA A 386 5.38 -27.99 35.00
CA ALA A 386 5.99 -27.49 33.77
C ALA A 386 4.96 -26.74 32.90
N LYS A 387 5.44 -25.95 31.93
CA LYS A 387 4.57 -25.41 30.87
C LYS A 387 4.13 -26.52 29.93
N GLY A 388 2.88 -26.48 29.49
CA GLY A 388 2.36 -27.40 28.49
C GLY A 388 0.96 -27.06 28.02
N PHE A 389 0.50 -27.85 27.06
CA PHE A 389 -0.78 -27.70 26.40
C PHE A 389 -1.65 -28.94 26.66
N THR A 390 -2.93 -28.74 26.88
CA THR A 390 -3.90 -29.84 26.93
C THR A 390 -4.39 -30.15 25.52
N ARG A 391 -4.60 -31.43 25.22
CA ARG A 391 -5.12 -31.88 23.92
C ARG A 391 -6.44 -31.18 23.54
N LEU A 392 -7.30 -30.95 24.53
CA LEU A 392 -8.58 -30.27 24.36
C LEU A 392 -8.45 -28.82 23.86
N GLN A 393 -7.33 -28.12 24.13
CA GLN A 393 -7.12 -26.76 23.63
C GLN A 393 -7.02 -26.71 22.10
N PHE A 394 -6.62 -27.81 21.47
CA PHE A 394 -6.48 -27.89 20.01
C PHE A 394 -7.69 -28.51 19.31
N ALA A 395 -8.68 -29.02 20.05
CA ALA A 395 -9.76 -29.82 19.47
C ALA A 395 -10.59 -29.04 18.42
N ASP A 396 -10.97 -27.79 18.73
CA ASP A 396 -11.71 -26.93 17.79
C ASP A 396 -10.85 -26.55 16.58
N SER A 397 -9.61 -26.13 16.79
CA SER A 397 -8.69 -25.77 15.71
C SER A 397 -8.35 -26.96 14.79
N TRP A 398 -8.17 -28.16 15.34
CA TRP A 398 -7.97 -29.36 14.53
C TRP A 398 -9.21 -29.74 13.73
N ALA A 399 -10.41 -29.60 14.30
CA ALA A 399 -11.66 -29.89 13.58
C ALA A 399 -11.89 -28.91 12.41
N ARG A 400 -11.51 -27.63 12.57
CA ARG A 400 -11.68 -26.59 11.55
C ARG A 400 -10.62 -26.61 10.47
N TYR A 401 -9.35 -26.77 10.86
CA TYR A 401 -8.21 -26.49 10.00
C TYR A 401 -7.38 -27.73 9.65
N CYS A 402 -7.63 -28.85 10.32
CA CYS A 402 -6.95 -30.12 10.05
C CYS A 402 -7.96 -31.27 9.87
N PRO A 403 -9.01 -31.16 9.03
CA PRO A 403 -9.95 -32.25 8.85
C PRO A 403 -9.21 -33.53 8.44
N GLU A 404 -9.59 -34.68 8.99
CA GLU A 404 -9.07 -35.95 8.51
C GLU A 404 -9.51 -36.13 7.05
N PRO A 405 -8.64 -36.59 6.15
CA PRO A 405 -9.04 -36.87 4.78
C PRO A 405 -10.19 -37.89 4.84
N THR A 406 -11.37 -37.48 4.35
CA THR A 406 -12.53 -38.36 4.24
C THR A 406 -12.10 -39.59 3.45
N PRO A 407 -12.26 -40.82 3.95
CA PRO A 407 -12.01 -41.99 3.14
C PRO A 407 -12.94 -41.91 1.93
N GLU A 408 -12.37 -41.81 0.74
CA GLU A 408 -13.13 -41.91 -0.51
C GLU A 408 -13.98 -43.18 -0.42
N SER A 409 -15.29 -43.01 -0.44
CA SER A 409 -16.23 -44.12 -0.54
C SER A 409 -15.92 -44.84 -1.85
N THR A 410 -15.20 -45.96 -1.74
CA THR A 410 -15.09 -46.98 -2.76
C THR A 410 -16.51 -47.35 -3.16
N THR A 411 -17.00 -46.73 -4.23
CA THR A 411 -18.25 -47.13 -4.88
C THR A 411 -17.89 -48.40 -5.64
N GLY A 412 -18.01 -49.54 -4.95
CA GLY A 412 -17.89 -50.85 -5.56
C GLY A 412 -19.20 -51.24 -6.24
N GLY A 413 -19.07 -51.87 -7.41
CA GLY A 413 -20.04 -52.80 -7.99
C GLY A 413 -21.03 -52.20 -8.95
#